data_AF-A0A0D9ZH45-F1
#
_entry.id   AF-A0A0D9ZH45-F1
#
_cell.length_a   1.000
_cell.length_b   1.000
_cell.length_c   1.000
_cell.angle_alpha   90.00
_cell.angle_beta   90.00
_cell.angle_gamma   90.00
#
_symmetry.space_group_name_H-M   'P 1'
#
loop_
_entity.id
_entity.type
_entity.pdbx_description
1 polymer ?
#
loop_
_entity_poly.entity_id
_entity_poly.type
_entity_poly.pdbx_seq_one_letter_code
_entity_poly.pdbx_strand_id
1 'polypeptide(L)'
;MGAHPATEPPASSPAIGFPSGSGDLHGARVVVADIQDELGASLVAELGPDASSYVHCDVTNEGDVAAAVDHAVARFGKLDVMFNNAGVSGPPCFRMSECTKEDFERVLAVNLVGPFLGTKHAARVMAPARRGSIISTASLSSSVSGAASHAYTTSKHALVGFTENAAGELGRHGIRVNCVSPAGVATPLARAAMGMDDEAIEAIMANSANLKGAGALKADDIAAAALFLASDDGRYVSGQNLRVDGGLSVVNSSFGFFRD
;
A
#
# COMPACT_ATOMS: atom_id res chain seq x y z
N MET A 1 18.34 -4.58 31.80
CA MET A 1 17.12 -5.41 31.81
C MET A 1 15.95 -4.47 31.92
N GLY A 2 15.15 -4.39 30.87
CA GLY A 2 14.04 -3.46 30.73
C GLY A 2 13.54 -3.60 29.31
N ALA A 3 12.92 -4.75 29.03
CA ALA A 3 12.24 -4.98 27.77
C ALA A 3 11.04 -4.05 27.74
N HIS A 4 11.05 -3.07 26.83
CA HIS A 4 9.82 -2.42 26.39
C HIS A 4 9.08 -3.42 25.50
N PRO A 5 7.88 -3.90 25.87
CA PRO A 5 7.05 -4.64 24.94
C PRO A 5 6.42 -3.61 24.01
N ALA A 6 7.05 -3.37 22.86
CA ALA A 6 6.40 -2.66 21.76
C ALA A 6 5.46 -3.65 21.06
N THR A 7 4.31 -3.91 21.67
CA THR A 7 3.16 -4.48 20.95
C THR A 7 2.54 -3.34 20.14
N GLU A 8 3.13 -3.05 18.99
CA GLU A 8 2.63 -2.07 18.03
C GLU A 8 1.44 -2.67 17.26
N PRO A 9 0.27 -2.00 17.20
CA PRO A 9 -0.74 -2.36 16.23
C PRO A 9 -0.26 -1.98 14.82
N PRO A 10 -0.29 -2.90 13.83
CA PRO A 10 0.03 -2.55 12.45
C PRO A 10 -0.90 -1.45 11.94
N ALA A 11 -0.29 -0.37 11.47
CA ALA A 11 -0.98 0.74 10.84
C ALA A 11 -1.32 0.36 9.39
N SER A 12 -2.48 -0.23 9.16
CA SER A 12 -3.00 -0.29 7.80
C SER A 12 -4.49 -0.45 7.80
N SER A 13 -5.19 0.34 6.98
CA SER A 13 -6.51 0.01 6.45
C SER A 13 -6.35 -0.73 5.12
N PRO A 14 -6.52 -2.05 5.06
CA PRO A 14 -6.52 -2.78 3.81
C PRO A 14 -7.93 -2.67 3.22
N ALA A 15 -8.12 -1.67 2.38
CA ALA A 15 -9.34 -1.50 1.64
C ALA A 15 -9.28 -2.41 0.41
N ILE A 16 -10.00 -3.54 0.38
CA ILE A 16 -10.34 -4.21 -0.87
C ILE A 16 -11.50 -3.42 -1.48
N GLY A 17 -11.16 -2.31 -2.13
CA GLY A 17 -12.09 -1.35 -2.75
C GLY A 17 -12.09 0.01 -2.04
N PHE A 18 -11.91 1.09 -2.81
CA PHE A 18 -11.60 2.42 -2.28
C PHE A 18 -12.74 3.04 -1.47
N PRO A 19 -12.38 3.64 -0.33
CA PRO A 19 -12.68 5.06 -0.17
C PRO A 19 -11.51 5.80 0.48
N SER A 20 -11.14 6.94 -0.11
CA SER A 20 -10.60 8.04 0.69
C SER A 20 -11.38 9.31 0.35
N GLY A 21 -11.69 10.09 1.39
CA GLY A 21 -12.03 11.51 1.29
C GLY A 21 -13.46 11.93 0.95
N SER A 22 -14.31 11.10 0.32
CA SER A 22 -15.63 11.59 -0.13
C SER A 22 -16.82 10.64 -0.02
N GLY A 23 -16.65 9.39 0.43
CA GLY A 23 -17.74 8.41 0.47
C GLY A 23 -18.30 8.00 -0.91
N ASP A 24 -17.78 8.57 -2.02
CA ASP A 24 -18.10 8.11 -3.36
C ASP A 24 -17.28 6.85 -3.68
N LEU A 25 -17.95 5.70 -3.62
CA LEU A 25 -17.37 4.41 -3.99
C LEU A 25 -17.14 4.30 -5.51
N HIS A 26 -17.53 5.30 -6.31
CA HIS A 26 -17.58 5.24 -7.77
C HIS A 26 -18.37 4.02 -8.26
N GLY A 27 -19.40 3.62 -7.49
CA GLY A 27 -20.20 2.41 -7.74
C GLY A 27 -19.52 1.09 -7.38
N ALA A 28 -18.33 1.10 -6.77
CA ALA A 28 -17.66 -0.10 -6.30
C ALA A 28 -18.37 -0.71 -5.09
N ARG A 29 -18.18 -2.02 -4.92
CA ARG A 29 -18.51 -2.74 -3.68
C ARG A 29 -17.20 -3.12 -3.00
N VAL A 30 -17.14 -2.90 -1.69
CA VAL A 30 -15.89 -2.88 -0.93
C VAL A 30 -15.90 -3.96 0.15
N VAL A 31 -14.81 -4.71 0.26
CA VAL A 31 -14.50 -5.48 1.46
C VAL A 31 -13.35 -4.77 2.17
N VAL A 32 -13.56 -4.30 3.40
CA VAL A 32 -12.49 -3.80 4.25
C VAL A 32 -11.95 -5.00 5.03
N ALA A 33 -10.67 -5.31 4.88
CA ALA A 33 -10.06 -6.47 5.50
C ALA A 33 -8.92 -6.01 6.40
N ASP A 34 -9.09 -5.91 7.71
CA ASP A 34 -8.10 -5.29 8.63
C ASP A 34 -7.95 -6.14 9.88
N ILE A 35 -6.97 -5.87 10.73
CA ILE A 35 -6.94 -6.41 12.09
C ILE A 35 -7.61 -5.46 13.11
N GLN A 36 -7.91 -4.22 12.70
CA GLN A 36 -8.52 -3.19 13.54
C GLN A 36 -10.05 -3.23 13.46
N ASP A 37 -10.65 -4.20 14.15
CA ASP A 37 -12.09 -4.52 14.07
C ASP A 37 -13.02 -3.32 14.27
N GLU A 38 -12.75 -2.49 15.27
CA GLU A 38 -13.58 -1.33 15.59
C GLU A 38 -13.53 -0.26 14.49
N LEU A 39 -12.34 0.03 13.95
CA LEU A 39 -12.17 1.01 12.87
C LEU A 39 -12.76 0.49 11.56
N GLY A 40 -12.55 -0.80 11.25
CA GLY A 40 -13.11 -1.43 10.06
C GLY A 40 -14.64 -1.47 10.08
N ALA A 41 -15.24 -1.82 11.22
CA ALA A 41 -16.69 -1.78 11.40
C ALA A 41 -17.25 -0.36 11.28
N SER A 42 -16.56 0.62 11.87
CA SER A 42 -16.96 2.04 11.79
C SER A 42 -16.93 2.56 10.34
N LEU A 43 -15.89 2.20 9.59
CA LEU A 43 -15.78 2.58 8.18
C LEU A 43 -16.90 1.96 7.33
N VAL A 44 -17.23 0.69 7.54
CA VAL A 44 -18.36 0.04 6.83
C VAL A 44 -19.70 0.69 7.17
N ALA A 45 -19.89 1.15 8.41
CA ALA A 45 -21.09 1.89 8.80
C ALA A 45 -21.19 3.24 8.07
N GLU A 46 -20.08 3.92 7.84
CA GLU A 46 -20.01 5.18 7.07
C GLU A 46 -20.29 4.96 5.58
N LEU A 47 -19.71 3.91 4.98
CA LEU A 47 -19.85 3.60 3.55
C LEU A 47 -21.18 2.95 3.18
N GLY A 48 -21.90 2.41 4.17
CA GLY A 48 -23.16 1.72 3.99
C GLY A 48 -22.98 0.19 3.82
N PRO A 49 -23.79 -0.63 4.53
CA PRO A 49 -23.62 -2.08 4.61
C PRO A 49 -24.03 -2.85 3.34
N ASP A 50 -24.70 -2.18 2.40
CA ASP A 50 -25.10 -2.76 1.11
C ASP A 50 -23.94 -2.78 0.12
N ALA A 51 -23.10 -1.73 0.17
CA ALA A 51 -21.97 -1.57 -0.72
C ALA A 51 -20.63 -1.94 -0.06
N SER A 52 -20.61 -2.17 1.25
CA SER A 52 -19.38 -2.50 1.96
C SER A 52 -19.56 -3.62 2.99
N SER A 53 -18.48 -4.32 3.34
CA SER A 53 -18.44 -5.29 4.43
C SER A 53 -17.05 -5.35 5.06
N TYR A 54 -16.98 -5.78 6.32
CA TYR A 54 -15.72 -5.90 7.05
C TYR A 54 -15.37 -7.37 7.29
N VAL A 55 -14.08 -7.70 7.22
CA VAL A 55 -13.51 -9.01 7.58
C VAL A 55 -12.25 -8.78 8.42
N HIS A 56 -12.14 -9.45 9.57
CA HIS A 56 -10.86 -9.49 10.28
C HIS A 56 -9.84 -10.26 9.45
N CYS A 57 -8.69 -9.65 9.16
CA CYS A 57 -7.67 -10.26 8.32
C CYS A 57 -6.26 -9.80 8.71
N ASP A 58 -5.47 -10.71 9.30
CA ASP A 58 -4.03 -10.54 9.38
C ASP A 58 -3.38 -10.98 8.06
N VAL A 59 -2.80 -10.03 7.32
CA VAL A 59 -2.17 -10.30 6.02
C VAL A 59 -0.96 -11.25 6.11
N THR A 60 -0.41 -11.48 7.30
CA THR A 60 0.66 -12.48 7.51
C THR A 60 0.12 -13.90 7.65
N ASN A 61 -1.18 -14.05 7.88
CA ASN A 61 -1.88 -15.32 7.93
C ASN A 61 -2.55 -15.63 6.59
N GLU A 62 -2.07 -16.68 5.92
CA GLU A 62 -2.62 -17.08 4.62
C GLU A 62 -4.11 -17.48 4.68
N GLY A 63 -4.56 -18.08 5.78
CA GLY A 63 -5.95 -18.48 5.96
C GLY A 63 -6.89 -17.28 5.99
N ASP A 64 -6.50 -16.22 6.69
CA ASP A 64 -7.25 -14.96 6.78
C ASP A 64 -7.36 -14.29 5.41
N VAL A 65 -6.25 -14.20 4.67
CA VAL A 65 -6.24 -13.61 3.32
C VAL A 65 -7.11 -14.40 2.35
N ALA A 66 -7.02 -15.74 2.39
CA ALA A 66 -7.88 -16.61 1.57
C ALA A 66 -9.36 -16.40 1.90
N ALA A 67 -9.71 -16.35 3.19
CA ALA A 67 -11.07 -16.15 3.66
C ALA A 67 -11.62 -14.77 3.27
N ALA A 68 -10.82 -13.71 3.33
CA ALA A 68 -11.22 -12.36 2.90
C ALA A 68 -11.54 -12.32 1.39
N VAL A 69 -10.74 -12.98 0.56
CA VAL A 69 -11.00 -13.10 -0.88
C VAL A 69 -12.27 -13.92 -1.15
N ASP A 70 -12.43 -15.06 -0.49
CA ASP A 70 -13.63 -15.90 -0.64
C ASP A 70 -14.88 -15.17 -0.16
N HIS A 71 -14.79 -14.38 0.90
CA HIS A 71 -15.88 -13.52 1.39
C HIS A 71 -16.28 -12.47 0.36
N ALA A 72 -15.32 -11.79 -0.28
CA ALA A 72 -15.62 -10.83 -1.34
C ALA A 72 -16.40 -11.47 -2.50
N VAL A 73 -15.97 -12.66 -2.94
CA VAL A 73 -16.67 -13.42 -3.99
C VAL A 73 -18.04 -13.89 -3.52
N ALA A 74 -18.18 -14.39 -2.30
CA ALA A 74 -19.45 -14.85 -1.76
C ALA A 74 -20.46 -13.71 -1.59
N ARG A 75 -20.01 -12.55 -1.10
CA ARG A 75 -20.85 -11.39 -0.82
C ARG A 75 -21.24 -10.63 -2.08
N PHE A 76 -20.31 -10.45 -3.02
CA PHE A 76 -20.50 -9.57 -4.18
C PHE A 76 -20.43 -10.27 -5.54
N GLY A 77 -20.20 -11.59 -5.55
CA GLY A 77 -20.21 -12.46 -6.73
C GLY A 77 -18.89 -12.55 -7.49
N LYS A 78 -17.94 -11.64 -7.22
CA LYS A 78 -16.65 -11.56 -7.91
C LYS A 78 -15.66 -10.69 -7.14
N LEU A 79 -14.40 -10.75 -7.54
CA LEU A 79 -13.35 -9.82 -7.13
C LEU A 79 -12.75 -9.19 -8.38
N ASP A 80 -12.97 -7.88 -8.57
CA ASP A 80 -12.41 -7.14 -9.72
C ASP A 80 -11.07 -6.46 -9.38
N VAL A 81 -10.90 -6.02 -8.14
CA VAL A 81 -9.73 -5.26 -7.67
C VAL A 81 -9.23 -5.85 -6.35
N MET A 82 -7.94 -6.13 -6.26
CA MET A 82 -7.25 -6.44 -5.01
C MET A 82 -6.28 -5.31 -4.71
N PHE A 83 -6.36 -4.72 -3.52
CA PHE A 83 -5.45 -3.66 -3.11
C PHE A 83 -4.67 -4.05 -1.84
N ASN A 84 -3.43 -4.50 -2.06
CA ASN A 84 -2.50 -4.87 -1.01
C ASN A 84 -1.88 -3.60 -0.39
N ASN A 85 -2.61 -2.96 0.52
CA ASN A 85 -2.19 -1.71 1.14
C ASN A 85 -1.43 -1.88 2.46
N ALA A 86 -1.57 -3.04 3.13
CA ALA A 86 -1.03 -3.25 4.46
C ALA A 86 0.49 -3.00 4.55
N GLY A 87 0.92 -2.36 5.65
CA GLY A 87 2.32 -1.99 5.81
C GLY A 87 2.72 -1.61 7.23
N VAL A 88 3.97 -1.92 7.58
CA VAL A 88 4.62 -1.48 8.82
C VAL A 88 6.02 -0.96 8.52
N SER A 89 6.48 0.04 9.27
CA SER A 89 7.84 0.58 9.15
C SER A 89 8.91 -0.30 9.84
N GLY A 90 8.49 -1.02 10.88
CA GLY A 90 9.41 -1.58 11.87
C GLY A 90 10.05 -0.48 12.73
N PRO A 91 10.87 -0.86 13.73
CA PRO A 91 11.61 0.11 14.52
C PRO A 91 12.62 0.87 13.65
N PRO A 92 12.91 2.14 13.96
CA PRO A 92 13.92 2.91 13.25
C PRO A 92 15.32 2.36 13.56
N CYS A 93 15.80 1.44 12.71
CA CYS A 93 17.14 0.89 12.79
C CYS A 93 17.91 1.13 11.48
N PHE A 94 18.88 2.06 11.55
CA PHE A 94 19.72 2.45 10.42
C PHE A 94 21.15 1.90 10.52
N ARG A 95 21.57 1.41 11.70
CA ARG A 95 22.87 0.75 11.89
C ARG A 95 22.74 -0.74 11.64
N MET A 96 23.44 -1.25 10.62
CA MET A 96 23.34 -2.66 10.21
C MET A 96 23.65 -3.64 11.36
N SER A 97 24.64 -3.34 12.20
CA SER A 97 25.03 -4.18 13.34
C SER A 97 23.98 -4.27 14.46
N GLU A 98 22.98 -3.39 14.45
CA GLU A 98 21.89 -3.34 15.44
C GLU A 98 20.57 -3.86 14.87
N CYS A 99 20.53 -4.21 13.58
CA CYS A 99 19.35 -4.80 12.96
C CYS A 99 19.15 -6.22 13.49
N THR A 100 17.96 -6.49 14.02
CA THR A 100 17.59 -7.83 14.46
C THR A 100 17.02 -8.61 13.27
N LYS A 101 17.20 -9.93 13.29
CA LYS A 101 16.58 -10.82 12.31
C LYS A 101 15.05 -10.77 12.44
N GLU A 102 14.58 -10.72 13.68
CA GLU A 102 13.17 -10.75 14.05
C GLU A 102 12.41 -9.54 13.49
N ASP A 103 12.94 -8.32 13.63
CA ASP A 103 12.31 -7.13 13.06
C ASP A 103 12.35 -7.14 11.54
N PHE A 104 13.45 -7.63 10.96
CA PHE A 104 13.60 -7.75 9.51
C PHE A 104 12.52 -8.69 8.94
N GLU A 105 12.39 -9.89 9.50
CA GLU A 105 11.40 -10.88 9.10
C GLU A 105 9.96 -10.39 9.33
N ARG A 106 9.69 -9.70 10.45
CA ARG A 106 8.36 -9.12 10.72
C ARG A 106 7.94 -8.09 9.66
N VAL A 107 8.83 -7.18 9.30
CA VAL A 107 8.55 -6.17 8.26
C VAL A 107 8.32 -6.84 6.91
N LEU A 108 9.13 -7.84 6.56
CA LEU A 108 8.96 -8.61 5.33
C LEU A 108 7.65 -9.43 5.30
N ALA A 109 7.25 -10.01 6.44
CA ALA A 109 6.01 -10.78 6.55
C ALA A 109 4.80 -9.91 6.17
N VAL A 110 4.73 -8.67 6.67
CA VAL A 110 3.63 -7.76 6.36
C VAL A 110 3.80 -7.13 4.97
N ASN A 111 4.95 -6.51 4.69
CA ASN A 111 5.11 -5.62 3.54
C ASN A 111 5.38 -6.34 2.21
N LEU A 112 5.80 -7.62 2.25
CA LEU A 112 6.14 -8.41 1.07
C LEU A 112 5.33 -9.70 1.00
N VAL A 113 5.35 -10.52 2.05
CA VAL A 113 4.63 -11.79 2.06
C VAL A 113 3.11 -11.54 2.05
N GLY A 114 2.61 -10.54 2.77
CA GLY A 114 1.20 -10.12 2.70
C GLY A 114 0.71 -9.84 1.28
N PRO A 115 1.34 -8.91 0.53
CA PRO A 115 1.01 -8.69 -0.88
C PRO A 115 1.17 -9.92 -1.77
N PHE A 116 2.14 -10.80 -1.50
CA PHE A 116 2.26 -12.07 -2.21
C PHE A 116 1.03 -12.96 -1.98
N LEU A 117 0.59 -13.13 -0.73
CA LEU A 117 -0.60 -13.91 -0.38
C LEU A 117 -1.86 -13.31 -0.98
N GLY A 118 -2.01 -11.98 -0.87
CA GLY A 118 -3.14 -11.26 -1.45
C GLY A 118 -3.21 -11.43 -2.97
N THR A 119 -2.07 -11.31 -3.65
CA THR A 119 -1.96 -11.53 -5.09
C THR A 119 -2.27 -12.98 -5.48
N LYS A 120 -1.73 -13.96 -4.74
CA LYS A 120 -1.97 -15.39 -4.96
C LYS A 120 -3.46 -15.72 -4.92
N HIS A 121 -4.16 -15.29 -3.87
CA HIS A 121 -5.58 -15.60 -3.69
C HIS A 121 -6.49 -14.79 -4.61
N ALA A 122 -6.15 -13.52 -4.89
CA ALA A 122 -6.86 -12.74 -5.91
C ALA A 122 -6.72 -13.38 -7.30
N ALA A 123 -5.51 -13.79 -7.70
CA ALA A 123 -5.27 -14.47 -8.97
C ALA A 123 -6.10 -15.75 -9.12
N ARG A 124 -6.26 -16.54 -8.05
CA ARG A 124 -7.09 -17.76 -8.04
C ARG A 124 -8.52 -17.50 -8.52
N VAL A 125 -9.13 -16.39 -8.09
CA VAL A 125 -10.53 -16.07 -8.42
C VAL A 125 -10.65 -15.18 -9.68
N MET A 126 -9.66 -14.35 -9.97
CA MET A 126 -9.64 -13.46 -11.14
C MET A 126 -9.27 -14.19 -12.45
N ALA A 127 -8.38 -15.20 -12.40
CA ALA A 127 -7.87 -15.84 -13.61
C ALA A 127 -8.94 -16.57 -14.43
N PRO A 128 -9.90 -17.31 -13.82
CA PRO A 128 -11.04 -17.87 -14.56
C PRO A 128 -11.93 -16.79 -15.19
N ALA A 129 -12.08 -15.63 -14.54
CA ALA A 129 -12.86 -14.50 -15.06
C ALA A 129 -12.15 -13.72 -16.18
N ARG A 130 -10.86 -14.02 -16.42
CA ARG A 130 -9.98 -13.35 -17.40
C ARG A 130 -9.90 -11.83 -17.24
N ARG A 131 -10.09 -11.32 -16.03
CA ARG A 131 -10.13 -9.90 -15.71
C ARG A 131 -9.74 -9.70 -14.25
N GLY A 132 -8.91 -8.68 -14.00
CA GLY A 132 -8.61 -8.24 -12.64
C GLY A 132 -7.57 -7.12 -12.60
N SER A 133 -7.54 -6.40 -11.49
CA SER A 133 -6.49 -5.42 -11.19
C SER A 133 -5.97 -5.64 -9.78
N ILE A 134 -4.68 -5.94 -9.66
CA ILE A 134 -3.99 -6.11 -8.39
C ILE A 134 -3.06 -4.91 -8.22
N ILE A 135 -3.22 -4.20 -7.11
CA ILE A 135 -2.44 -3.01 -6.79
C ILE A 135 -1.79 -3.24 -5.44
N SER A 136 -0.52 -2.87 -5.30
CA SER A 136 0.18 -2.92 -4.02
C SER A 136 0.74 -1.55 -3.66
N THR A 137 0.66 -1.16 -2.40
CA THR A 137 1.28 0.08 -1.91
C THR A 137 2.76 -0.16 -1.65
N ALA A 138 3.61 0.35 -2.55
CA ALA A 138 5.05 0.36 -2.39
C ALA A 138 5.48 1.61 -1.60
N SER A 139 6.49 2.36 -2.06
CA SER A 139 7.01 3.56 -1.41
C SER A 139 8.05 4.25 -2.29
N LEU A 140 8.31 5.53 -2.07
CA LEU A 140 9.55 6.20 -2.47
C LEU A 140 10.79 5.37 -2.12
N SER A 141 10.77 4.67 -0.98
CA SER A 141 11.86 3.78 -0.54
C SER A 141 12.06 2.54 -1.43
N SER A 142 11.23 2.33 -2.46
CA SER A 142 11.45 1.33 -3.52
C SER A 142 12.35 1.83 -4.65
N SER A 143 12.68 3.13 -4.68
CA SER A 143 13.47 3.76 -5.73
C SER A 143 14.59 4.64 -5.20
N VAL A 144 14.48 5.10 -3.95
CA VAL A 144 15.50 5.90 -3.25
C VAL A 144 15.93 5.16 -1.99
N SER A 145 17.22 4.82 -1.90
CA SER A 145 17.81 4.22 -0.70
C SER A 145 18.15 5.28 0.35
N GLY A 146 18.23 4.87 1.62
CA GLY A 146 18.59 5.76 2.73
C GLY A 146 17.45 6.62 3.29
N ALA A 147 16.21 6.41 2.81
CA ALA A 147 15.03 7.13 3.25
C ALA A 147 14.23 6.41 4.36
N ALA A 148 14.53 5.14 4.64
CA ALA A 148 13.84 4.31 5.63
C ALA A 148 14.75 3.20 6.17
N SER A 149 14.25 2.41 7.14
CA SER A 149 14.97 1.27 7.72
C SER A 149 15.40 0.26 6.65
N HIS A 150 16.43 -0.55 6.96
CA HIS A 150 16.92 -1.59 6.05
C HIS A 150 15.82 -2.59 5.66
N ALA A 151 15.03 -3.02 6.64
CA ALA A 151 13.91 -3.95 6.42
C ALA A 151 12.82 -3.33 5.54
N TYR A 152 12.42 -2.09 5.82
CA TYR A 152 11.38 -1.41 5.06
C TYR A 152 11.82 -1.18 3.61
N THR A 153 12.99 -0.59 3.41
CA THR A 153 13.57 -0.33 2.09
C THR A 153 13.69 -1.62 1.27
N THR A 154 14.18 -2.70 1.88
CA THR A 154 14.29 -4.02 1.23
C THR A 154 12.91 -4.55 0.84
N SER A 155 11.94 -4.50 1.75
CA SER A 155 10.58 -5.00 1.48
C SER A 155 9.91 -4.25 0.32
N LYS A 156 10.08 -2.93 0.23
CA LYS A 156 9.46 -2.11 -0.83
C LYS A 156 10.17 -2.24 -2.17
N HIS A 157 11.48 -2.44 -2.22
CA HIS A 157 12.17 -2.84 -3.46
C HIS A 157 11.73 -4.23 -3.93
N ALA A 158 11.69 -5.20 -3.01
CA ALA A 158 11.27 -6.58 -3.32
C ALA A 158 9.82 -6.62 -3.83
N LEU A 159 8.93 -5.80 -3.27
CA LEU A 159 7.55 -5.70 -3.70
C LEU A 159 7.41 -5.21 -5.15
N VAL A 160 8.25 -4.26 -5.59
CA VAL A 160 8.27 -3.79 -6.99
C VAL A 160 8.72 -4.92 -7.92
N GLY A 161 9.83 -5.61 -7.59
CA GLY A 161 10.28 -6.76 -8.38
C GLY A 161 9.25 -7.90 -8.42
N PHE A 162 8.55 -8.15 -7.32
CA PHE A 162 7.43 -9.09 -7.27
C PHE A 162 6.29 -8.67 -8.20
N THR A 163 5.87 -7.41 -8.15
CA THR A 163 4.82 -6.85 -9.02
C THR A 163 5.16 -7.01 -10.49
N GLU A 164 6.40 -6.67 -10.89
CA GLU A 164 6.86 -6.81 -12.28
C GLU A 164 6.81 -8.27 -12.75
N ASN A 165 7.28 -9.21 -11.93
CA ASN A 165 7.29 -10.62 -12.26
C ASN A 165 5.87 -11.21 -12.32
N ALA A 166 5.01 -10.86 -11.35
CA ALA A 166 3.61 -11.29 -11.31
C ALA A 166 2.81 -10.75 -12.50
N ALA A 167 3.08 -9.52 -12.96
CA ALA A 167 2.45 -8.96 -14.15
C ALA A 167 2.74 -9.79 -15.42
N GLY A 168 3.94 -10.35 -15.54
CA GLY A 168 4.33 -11.19 -16.67
C GLY A 168 3.53 -12.48 -16.77
N GLU A 169 3.29 -13.17 -15.66
CA GLU A 169 2.47 -14.37 -15.60
C GLU A 169 0.97 -14.04 -15.72
N LEU A 170 0.47 -13.20 -14.80
CA LEU A 170 -0.97 -12.94 -14.63
C LEU A 170 -1.58 -12.15 -15.79
N GLY A 171 -0.76 -11.41 -16.55
CA GLY A 171 -1.19 -10.74 -17.79
C GLY A 171 -1.75 -11.71 -18.83
N ARG A 172 -1.29 -12.97 -18.87
CA ARG A 172 -1.82 -14.02 -19.76
C ARG A 172 -3.28 -14.39 -19.44
N HIS A 173 -3.70 -14.08 -18.21
CA HIS A 173 -5.03 -14.26 -17.67
C HIS A 173 -5.84 -12.96 -17.64
N GLY A 174 -5.40 -11.88 -18.30
CA GLY A 174 -6.13 -10.61 -18.33
C GLY A 174 -6.12 -9.86 -16.98
N ILE A 175 -5.19 -10.18 -16.10
CA ILE A 175 -5.02 -9.54 -14.80
C ILE A 175 -3.84 -8.57 -14.88
N ARG A 176 -4.06 -7.34 -14.43
CA ARG A 176 -3.02 -6.31 -14.33
C ARG A 176 -2.45 -6.31 -12.91
N VAL A 177 -1.15 -6.11 -12.78
CA VAL A 177 -0.48 -6.04 -11.47
C VAL A 177 0.39 -4.79 -11.45
N ASN A 178 0.16 -3.87 -10.51
CA ASN A 178 0.89 -2.61 -10.42
C ASN A 178 1.21 -2.23 -8.98
N CYS A 179 2.13 -1.30 -8.81
CA CYS A 179 2.37 -0.61 -7.55
C CYS A 179 1.98 0.87 -7.65
N VAL A 180 1.51 1.40 -6.53
CA VAL A 180 1.52 2.85 -6.25
C VAL A 180 2.62 3.12 -5.21
N SER A 181 3.50 4.08 -5.47
CA SER A 181 4.64 4.43 -4.62
C SER A 181 4.54 5.88 -4.16
N PRO A 182 3.93 6.14 -3.00
CA PRO A 182 3.88 7.46 -2.39
C PRO A 182 5.26 7.95 -1.93
N ALA A 183 5.49 9.26 -2.00
CA ALA A 183 6.39 9.95 -1.07
C ALA A 183 5.79 9.97 0.35
N GLY A 184 6.40 10.71 1.29
CA GLY A 184 5.86 10.82 2.63
C GLY A 184 4.47 11.46 2.62
N VAL A 185 3.49 10.72 3.14
CA VAL A 185 2.12 11.18 3.43
C VAL A 185 1.95 11.16 4.93
N ALA A 186 1.41 12.24 5.49
CA ALA A 186 1.09 12.38 6.91
C ALA A 186 0.05 11.32 7.34
N THR A 187 0.55 10.20 7.85
CA THR A 187 -0.21 9.02 8.26
C THR A 187 0.33 8.53 9.60
N PRO A 188 -0.43 7.74 10.37
CA PRO A 188 0.08 7.14 11.60
C PRO A 188 1.42 6.39 11.41
N LEU A 189 1.59 5.70 10.28
CA LEU A 189 2.85 5.03 9.92
C LEU A 189 4.01 6.03 9.76
N ALA A 190 3.79 7.13 9.03
CA ALA A 190 4.82 8.15 8.83
C ALA A 190 5.18 8.88 10.13
N ARG A 191 4.18 9.21 10.96
CA ARG A 191 4.40 9.82 12.29
C ARG A 191 5.26 8.92 13.17
N ALA A 192 4.94 7.63 13.22
CA ALA A 192 5.71 6.65 14.00
C ALA A 192 7.14 6.50 13.47
N ALA A 193 7.32 6.47 12.14
CA ALA A 193 8.63 6.31 11.52
C ALA A 193 9.53 7.55 11.65
N MET A 194 8.95 8.76 11.60
CA MET A 194 9.70 10.02 11.59
C MET A 194 9.78 10.71 12.95
N GLY A 195 8.90 10.35 13.89
CA GLY A 195 8.78 11.04 15.19
C GLY A 195 8.34 12.49 15.04
N MET A 196 7.52 12.79 14.03
CA MET A 196 7.06 14.12 13.65
C MET A 196 5.53 14.18 13.59
N ASP A 197 4.96 15.38 13.76
CA ASP A 197 3.55 15.65 13.50
C ASP A 197 3.26 15.78 11.99
N ASP A 198 1.98 15.91 11.65
CA ASP A 198 1.54 15.99 10.26
C ASP A 198 2.10 17.21 9.55
N GLU A 199 2.04 18.37 10.21
CA GLU A 199 2.48 19.64 9.64
C GLU A 199 3.97 19.60 9.29
N ALA A 200 4.81 19.03 10.15
CA ALA A 200 6.23 18.88 9.88
C ALA A 200 6.49 17.90 8.73
N ILE A 201 5.82 16.75 8.70
CA ILE A 201 5.95 15.76 7.62
C ILE A 201 5.56 16.40 6.29
N GLU A 202 4.41 17.07 6.25
CA GLU A 202 3.88 17.72 5.06
C GLU A 202 4.80 18.83 4.55
N ALA A 203 5.30 19.69 5.44
CA ALA A 203 6.21 20.76 5.08
C ALA A 203 7.54 20.22 4.50
N ILE A 204 8.12 19.20 5.14
CA ILE A 204 9.37 18.57 4.68
C ILE A 204 9.18 17.93 3.32
N MET A 205 8.09 17.18 3.13
CA MET A 205 7.83 16.47 1.88
C MET A 205 7.50 17.42 0.73
N ALA A 206 6.66 18.44 0.97
CA ALA A 206 6.35 19.47 -0.03
C ALA A 206 7.59 20.28 -0.43
N ASN A 207 8.49 20.56 0.52
CA ASN A 207 9.74 21.26 0.22
C ASN A 207 10.71 20.38 -0.57
N SER A 208 10.74 19.08 -0.27
CA SER A 208 11.61 18.10 -0.95
C SER A 208 11.14 17.79 -2.37
N ALA A 209 9.82 17.83 -2.63
CA ALA A 209 9.27 17.61 -3.96
C ALA A 209 9.76 18.68 -4.97
N ASN A 210 10.02 18.25 -6.21
CA ASN A 210 10.39 19.13 -7.29
C ASN A 210 9.19 19.90 -7.85
N LEU A 211 8.01 19.28 -7.84
CA LEU A 211 6.75 19.90 -8.25
C LEU A 211 6.31 20.98 -7.23
N LYS A 212 6.47 22.25 -7.59
CA LYS A 212 6.05 23.38 -6.75
C LYS A 212 4.59 23.78 -7.03
N GLY A 213 3.90 24.26 -5.99
CA GLY A 213 2.51 24.75 -6.09
C GLY A 213 1.42 23.68 -5.93
N ALA A 214 1.77 22.39 -5.89
CA ALA A 214 0.80 21.29 -5.69
C ALA A 214 0.38 21.08 -4.22
N GLY A 215 1.05 21.74 -3.27
CA GLY A 215 0.85 21.50 -1.84
C GLY A 215 1.53 20.21 -1.35
N ALA A 216 1.16 19.79 -0.13
CA ALA A 216 1.62 18.53 0.43
C ALA A 216 0.81 17.37 -0.14
N LEU A 217 1.49 16.24 -0.41
CA LEU A 217 0.88 15.01 -0.87
C LEU A 217 -0.12 14.47 0.18
N LYS A 218 -1.33 14.17 -0.24
CA LYS A 218 -2.42 13.68 0.63
C LYS A 218 -2.80 12.23 0.30
N ALA A 219 -3.53 11.61 1.22
CA ALA A 219 -4.07 10.26 1.01
C ALA A 219 -4.96 10.18 -0.23
N ASP A 220 -5.72 11.25 -0.52
CA ASP A 220 -6.61 11.33 -1.69
C ASP A 220 -5.85 11.31 -3.01
N ASP A 221 -4.62 11.85 -3.07
CA ASP A 221 -3.78 11.76 -4.27
C ASP A 221 -3.37 10.30 -4.54
N ILE A 222 -3.11 9.52 -3.48
CA ILE A 222 -2.75 8.10 -3.58
C ILE A 222 -3.96 7.27 -3.98
N ALA A 223 -5.13 7.55 -3.41
CA ALA A 223 -6.36 6.89 -3.79
C ALA A 223 -6.74 7.21 -5.24
N ALA A 224 -6.58 8.44 -5.71
CA ALA A 224 -6.81 8.80 -7.11
C ALA A 224 -5.86 8.04 -8.06
N ALA A 225 -4.57 7.93 -7.71
CA ALA A 225 -3.61 7.15 -8.49
C ALA A 225 -3.96 5.65 -8.53
N ALA A 226 -4.37 5.09 -7.39
CA ALA A 226 -4.76 3.69 -7.29
C ALA A 226 -6.11 3.43 -8.00
N LEU A 227 -7.04 4.38 -7.97
CA LEU A 227 -8.29 4.34 -8.74
C LEU A 227 -8.00 4.34 -10.25
N PHE A 228 -7.11 5.21 -10.73
CA PHE A 228 -6.66 5.19 -12.14
C PHE A 228 -6.08 3.83 -12.51
N LEU A 229 -5.22 3.26 -11.65
CA LEU A 229 -4.67 1.93 -11.88
C LEU A 229 -5.75 0.83 -11.83
N ALA A 230 -6.86 1.01 -11.12
CA ALA A 230 -7.94 0.04 -11.06
C ALA A 230 -8.93 0.16 -12.23
N SER A 231 -9.08 1.35 -12.81
CA SER A 231 -10.11 1.67 -13.81
C SER A 231 -9.75 1.24 -15.24
N ASP A 232 -10.70 1.45 -16.16
CA ASP A 232 -10.50 1.22 -17.60
C ASP A 232 -9.56 2.26 -18.26
N ASP A 233 -9.29 3.38 -17.58
CA ASP A 233 -8.29 4.36 -18.01
C ASP A 233 -6.87 3.79 -17.85
N GLY A 234 -6.64 2.99 -16.80
CA GLY A 234 -5.42 2.24 -16.56
C GLY A 234 -5.34 0.90 -17.29
N ARG A 235 -6.27 0.56 -18.21
CA ARG A 235 -6.40 -0.79 -18.78
C ARG A 235 -5.16 -1.34 -19.50
N TYR A 236 -4.22 -0.49 -19.92
CA TYR A 236 -2.97 -0.89 -20.58
C TYR A 236 -1.74 -0.75 -19.67
N VAL A 237 -1.93 -0.37 -18.40
CA VAL A 237 -0.87 -0.24 -17.40
C VAL A 237 -0.78 -1.53 -16.59
N SER A 238 0.32 -2.25 -16.73
CA SER A 238 0.65 -3.47 -15.97
C SER A 238 2.16 -3.59 -15.78
N GLY A 239 2.60 -4.08 -14.62
CA GLY A 239 3.99 -4.16 -14.21
C GLY A 239 4.58 -2.82 -13.76
N GLN A 240 3.77 -1.77 -13.62
CA GLN A 240 4.26 -0.43 -13.38
C GLN A 240 4.44 -0.13 -11.89
N ASN A 241 5.52 0.58 -11.56
CA ASN A 241 5.67 1.26 -10.27
C ASN A 241 5.30 2.75 -10.44
N LEU A 242 4.03 3.08 -10.19
CA LEU A 242 3.54 4.46 -10.34
C LEU A 242 3.97 5.29 -9.12
N ARG A 243 4.99 6.13 -9.32
CA ARG A 243 5.48 7.04 -8.29
C ARG A 243 4.57 8.26 -8.17
N VAL A 244 4.18 8.58 -6.94
CA VAL A 244 3.41 9.77 -6.58
C VAL A 244 4.25 10.55 -5.57
N ASP A 245 5.26 11.25 -6.07
CA ASP A 245 6.34 11.81 -5.25
C ASP A 245 6.76 13.23 -5.66
N GLY A 246 5.99 13.88 -6.53
CA GLY A 246 6.30 15.22 -7.04
C GLY A 246 7.66 15.32 -7.74
N GLY A 247 8.19 14.20 -8.28
CA GLY A 247 9.47 14.15 -8.98
C GLY A 247 10.69 13.95 -8.06
N LEU A 248 10.50 13.77 -6.76
CA LEU A 248 11.58 13.63 -5.78
C LEU A 248 12.54 12.48 -6.10
N SER A 249 12.05 11.33 -6.58
CA SER A 249 12.90 10.16 -6.86
C SER A 249 13.72 10.26 -8.15
N VAL A 250 13.37 11.17 -9.06
CA VAL A 250 13.99 11.24 -10.41
C VAL A 250 14.86 12.46 -10.61
N VAL A 251 14.86 13.41 -9.67
CA VAL A 251 15.70 14.61 -9.75
C VAL A 251 16.75 14.62 -8.65
N ASN A 252 18.01 14.75 -9.05
CA ASN A 252 19.09 15.00 -8.12
C ASN A 252 19.24 16.52 -7.87
N SER A 253 18.66 16.99 -6.76
CA SER A 253 18.71 18.40 -6.36
C SER A 253 20.11 18.89 -5.97
N SER A 254 21.10 18.01 -5.81
CA SER A 254 22.49 18.38 -5.51
C SER A 254 23.22 19.00 -6.70
N PHE A 255 22.79 18.74 -7.95
CA PHE A 255 23.42 19.34 -9.13
C PHE A 255 23.15 20.84 -9.28
N GLY A 256 22.08 21.36 -8.66
CA GLY A 256 21.81 22.80 -8.59
C GLY A 256 21.38 23.48 -9.89
N PHE A 257 21.28 22.78 -11.02
CA PHE A 257 20.92 23.38 -12.34
C PHE A 257 19.57 24.10 -12.39
N PHE A 258 18.66 23.78 -11.47
CA PHE A 258 17.28 24.28 -11.45
C PHE A 258 16.91 24.92 -10.10
N ARG A 259 17.90 25.45 -9.36
CA ARG A 259 17.64 26.25 -8.14
C ARG A 259 17.43 27.71 -8.55
N ASP A 260 16.39 28.32 -8.01
CA ASP A 260 16.17 29.78 -8.06
C ASP A 260 17.19 30.52 -7.17
#